data_AF-A0A434U767-F1
#
_entry.id   AF-A0A434U767-F1
#
_cell.length_a   1.000
_cell.length_b   1.000
_cell.length_c   1.000
_cell.angle_alpha   90.00
_cell.angle_beta   90.00
_cell.angle_gamma   90.00
#
_symmetry.space_group_name_H-M   'P 1'
#
loop_
_entity.id
_entity.type
_entity.pdbx_description
1 polymer ?
#
loop_
_entity_poly.entity_id
_entity_poly.type
_entity_poly.pdbx_seq_one_letter_code
_entity_poly.pdbx_strand_id
1 'polypeptide(L)' 'MNEHTDKGDSHDGAVEILAGRLAREADISEEQARELIELIGTDWNSLLREAHFLKARHRL' A
#
# COMPACT_ATOMS: atom_id res chain seq x y z
N MET A 1 -27.87 -16.41 -16.48
CA MET A 1 -27.17 -15.36 -15.72
C MET A 1 -26.03 -16.04 -14.98
N ASN A 2 -24.77 -15.73 -15.29
CA ASN A 2 -23.65 -16.20 -14.47
C ASN A 2 -23.49 -15.23 -13.31
N GLU A 3 -23.73 -15.74 -12.10
CA GLU A 3 -23.49 -15.08 -10.83
C GLU A 3 -21.99 -14.85 -10.67
N HIS A 4 -21.53 -13.64 -11.03
CA HIS A 4 -20.20 -13.20 -10.62
C HIS A 4 -20.26 -12.88 -9.14
N THR A 5 -19.47 -13.63 -8.38
CA THR A 5 -19.33 -13.50 -6.93
C THR A 5 -18.79 -12.12 -6.58
N ASP A 6 -19.69 -11.26 -6.12
CA ASP A 6 -19.43 -9.99 -5.45
C ASP A 6 -18.89 -10.26 -4.03
N LYS A 7 -17.60 -10.55 -3.92
CA LYS A 7 -16.83 -10.59 -2.66
C LYS A 7 -15.39 -10.12 -2.88
N GLY A 8 -15.22 -8.99 -3.59
CA GLY A 8 -13.91 -8.34 -3.81
C GLY A 8 -13.73 -7.00 -3.08
N ASP A 9 -14.82 -6.28 -2.79
CA ASP A 9 -14.75 -4.84 -2.44
C ASP A 9 -14.09 -4.49 -1.09
N SER A 10 -14.10 -5.39 -0.11
CA SER A 10 -13.67 -5.03 1.25
C SER A 10 -12.17 -5.12 1.47
N HIS A 11 -11.46 -5.99 0.74
CA HIS A 11 -10.01 -6.13 0.88
C HIS A 11 -9.28 -5.01 0.14
N ASP A 12 -9.71 -4.74 -1.10
CA ASP A 12 -9.14 -3.69 -1.94
C ASP A 12 -9.35 -2.30 -1.31
N GLY A 13 -10.54 -2.04 -0.73
CA GLY A 13 -10.79 -0.79 -0.01
C GLY A 13 -9.90 -0.59 1.22
N ALA A 14 -9.58 -1.66 1.95
CA ALA A 14 -8.68 -1.59 3.12
C ALA A 14 -7.22 -1.33 2.68
N VAL A 15 -6.81 -1.92 1.57
CA VAL A 15 -5.47 -1.70 0.97
C VAL A 15 -5.34 -0.25 0.49
N GLU A 16 -6.33 0.30 -0.21
CA GLU A 16 -6.28 1.69 -0.68
C GLU A 16 -6.23 2.70 0.47
N ILE A 17 -7.00 2.48 1.55
CA ILE A 17 -6.93 3.32 2.76
C ILE A 17 -5.54 3.26 3.40
N LEU A 18 -4.95 2.07 3.49
CA LEU A 18 -3.62 1.88 4.04
C LEU A 18 -2.53 2.49 3.16
N ALA A 19 -2.65 2.33 1.84
CA ALA A 19 -1.74 2.89 0.84
C ALA A 19 -1.73 4.42 0.89
N GLY A 20 -2.92 5.05 0.91
CA GLY A 20 -3.05 6.50 1.04
C GLY A 20 -2.46 7.03 2.35
N ARG A 21 -2.63 6.30 3.46
CA ARG A 21 -2.00 6.67 4.74
C ARG A 21 -0.47 6.57 4.65
N LEU A 22 0.05 5.48 4.11
CA LEU A 22 1.49 5.23 4.00
C LEU A 22 2.17 6.25 3.08
N ALA A 23 1.55 6.54 1.93
CA ALA A 23 2.03 7.53 0.98
C ALA A 23 2.23 8.91 1.63
N ARG A 24 1.26 9.34 2.44
CA ARG A 24 1.31 10.63 3.15
C ARG A 24 2.36 10.66 4.26
N GLU A 25 2.49 9.59 5.04
CA GLU A 25 3.42 9.53 6.17
C GLU A 25 4.88 9.40 5.71
N ALA A 26 5.12 8.60 4.66
CA ALA A 26 6.45 8.35 4.13
C ALA A 26 6.84 9.29 2.98
N ASP A 27 5.89 10.08 2.45
CA ASP A 27 6.07 10.99 1.31
C ASP A 27 6.60 10.23 0.08
N ILE A 28 5.85 9.17 -0.29
CA ILE A 28 6.01 8.33 -1.48
C ILE A 28 4.68 8.33 -2.26
N SER A 29 4.64 7.80 -3.49
CA SER A 29 3.37 7.71 -4.23
C SER A 29 2.45 6.62 -3.66
N GLU A 30 1.14 6.78 -3.87
CA GLU A 30 0.15 5.77 -3.49
C GLU A 30 0.39 4.43 -4.19
N GLU A 31 0.86 4.46 -5.45
CA GLU A 31 1.27 3.27 -6.20
C GLU A 31 2.42 2.53 -5.50
N GLN A 32 3.47 3.26 -5.09
CA GLN A 32 4.60 2.67 -4.35
C GLN A 32 4.15 2.11 -3.01
N ALA A 33 3.23 2.78 -2.33
CA ALA A 33 2.67 2.31 -1.07
C ALA A 33 1.85 1.02 -1.26
N ARG A 34 1.05 0.92 -2.34
CA ARG A 34 0.28 -0.28 -2.68
C ARG A 34 1.21 -1.45 -2.99
N GLU A 35 2.22 -1.24 -3.81
CA GLU A 35 3.23 -2.26 -4.13
C GLU A 35 3.93 -2.79 -2.85
N LEU A 36 4.25 -1.91 -1.90
CA LEU A 36 4.81 -2.32 -0.61
C LEU A 36 3.83 -3.17 0.19
N ILE A 37 2.56 -2.77 0.27
CA ILE A 37 1.52 -3.52 0.99
C ILE A 37 1.32 -4.91 0.38
N GLU A 38 1.33 -5.02 -0.95
CA GLU A 38 1.24 -6.30 -1.65
C GLU A 38 2.48 -7.17 -1.43
N LEU A 39 3.67 -6.56 -1.36
CA LEU A 39 4.94 -7.27 -1.25
C LEU A 39 5.23 -7.77 0.18
N ILE A 40 5.01 -6.94 1.19
CA ILE A 40 5.42 -7.22 2.59
C ILE A 40 4.24 -7.34 3.55
N GLY A 41 3.01 -7.13 3.08
CA GLY A 41 1.79 -7.18 3.87
C GLY A 41 1.48 -5.86 4.59
N THR A 42 0.54 -5.91 5.53
CA THR A 42 -0.07 -4.72 6.14
C THR A 42 0.55 -4.32 7.50
N ASP A 43 1.74 -4.82 7.85
CA ASP A 43 2.42 -4.43 9.10
C ASP A 43 2.97 -3.00 9.00
N TRP A 44 2.36 -2.08 9.75
CA TRP A 44 2.64 -0.66 9.65
C TRP A 44 4.12 -0.28 9.91
N ASN A 45 4.75 -0.91 10.90
CA ASN A 45 6.15 -0.62 11.21
C ASN A 45 7.09 -1.05 10.09
N SER A 46 6.82 -2.21 9.47
CA SER A 46 7.59 -2.72 8.34
C SER A 46 7.38 -1.85 7.09
N LEU A 47 6.14 -1.43 6.84
CA LEU A 47 5.79 -0.52 5.75
C LEU A 47 6.50 0.82 5.87
N LEU A 48 6.49 1.47 7.05
CA LEU A 48 7.18 2.74 7.24
C LEU A 48 8.69 2.64 7.02
N ARG A 49 9.32 1.57 7.52
CA ARG A 49 10.75 1.35 7.29
C ARG A 49 11.05 1.26 5.81
N GLU A 50 10.34 0.40 5.08
CA GLU A 50 10.61 0.17 3.67
C GLU A 50 10.28 1.40 2.82
N ALA A 51 9.19 2.10 3.12
CA ALA A 51 8.82 3.34 2.43
C ALA A 51 9.86 4.46 2.63
N HIS A 52 10.43 4.60 3.82
CA HIS A 52 11.52 5.55 4.05
C HIS A 52 12.82 5.17 3.33
N PHE A 53 13.16 3.87 3.28
CA PHE A 53 14.28 3.39 2.46
C PHE A 53 14.05 3.67 0.97
N LEU A 54 12.83 3.46 0.47
CA LEU A 54 12.45 3.74 -0.91
C LEU A 54 12.65 5.22 -1.25
N LYS A 55 12.17 6.13 -0.40
CA LYS A 55 12.36 7.58 -0.58
C LYS A 55 13.83 7.99 -0.57
N ALA A 56 14.62 7.44 0.36
CA ALA A 56 16.05 7.74 0.45
C ALA A 56 16.80 7.34 -0.83
N ARG A 57 16.42 6.22 -1.45
CA ARG A 57 17.00 5.72 -2.71
C ARG A 57 16.66 6.60 -3.92
N HIS A 58 15.49 7.22 -3.94
CA HIS A 58 15.07 8.14 -5.02
C HIS A 58 15.67 9.55 -4.91
N ARG A 59 16.38 9.88 -3.82
CA ARG A 59 17.02 11.20 -3.60
C ARG A 59 18.50 11.28 -4.00
N LEU A 60 19.07 10.19 -4.52
CA LEU A 60 20.43 10.13 -5.09
C LEU A 60 20.35 10.22 -6.61
#